data_AF-A0A428CF71-F1
#
_entry.id   AF-A0A428CF71-F1
#
_cell.length_a   1.000
_cell.length_b   1.000
_cell.length_c   1.000
_cell.angle_alpha   90.00
_cell.angle_beta   90.00
_cell.angle_gamma   90.00
#
_symmetry.space_group_name_H-M   'P 1'
#
loop_
_entity.id
_entity.type
_entity.pdbx_description
1 polymer ?
#
loop_
_entity_poly.entity_id
_entity_poly.type
_entity_poly.pdbx_seq_one_letter_code
_entity_poly.pdbx_strand_id
1 'polypeptide(L)'
;MSDKLKQFKWLIVLFLFLLAIPSYFAYNHFRQSSTLKEAFEKNERIEVLHHLMASGKYASDIRKAGYTIPSDGAIRLDGVIYPLEIEGELHLKISPPKKDAKDFQLFFITQINEKQTHVAFILDKNLNLIDSSYSQQNDNGKREIVSIPQAEEDYLLRSVQSEIDDFMKKMYQTLYG
;
A
#
# COMPACT_ATOMS: atom_id res chain seq x y z
N MET A 1 1.67 -5.62 -60.61
CA MET A 1 1.20 -4.41 -59.88
C MET A 1 0.39 -4.75 -58.62
N SER A 2 -0.40 -5.84 -58.62
CA SER A 2 -1.22 -6.30 -57.47
C SER A 2 -0.44 -6.70 -56.21
N ASP A 3 0.68 -7.43 -56.34
CA ASP A 3 1.43 -7.93 -55.17
C ASP A 3 2.11 -6.84 -54.33
N LYS A 4 2.58 -5.76 -54.96
CA LYS A 4 3.17 -4.62 -54.23
C LYS A 4 2.13 -3.90 -53.38
N LEU A 5 0.89 -3.79 -53.88
CA LEU A 5 -0.23 -3.20 -53.16
C LEU A 5 -0.65 -4.08 -51.96
N LYS A 6 -0.61 -5.41 -52.14
CA LYS A 6 -0.89 -6.38 -51.08
C LYS A 6 0.19 -6.36 -50.00
N GLN A 7 1.48 -6.33 -50.37
CA GLN A 7 2.60 -6.15 -49.43
C GLN A 7 2.52 -4.82 -48.69
N PHE A 8 2.17 -3.72 -49.37
CA PHE A 8 2.00 -2.42 -48.73
C PHE A 8 0.86 -2.41 -47.70
N LYS A 9 -0.26 -3.08 -47.97
CA LYS A 9 -1.34 -3.26 -46.99
C LYS A 9 -0.89 -4.07 -45.76
N TRP A 10 -0.11 -5.14 -45.96
CA TRP A 10 0.47 -5.91 -44.86
C TRP A 10 1.45 -5.10 -44.01
N LEU A 11 2.25 -4.22 -44.63
CA LEU A 11 3.13 -3.28 -43.93
C LEU A 11 2.33 -2.28 -43.08
N ILE A 12 1.21 -1.74 -43.59
CA ILE A 12 0.34 -0.85 -42.83
C ILE A 12 -0.26 -1.58 -41.62
N VAL A 13 -0.77 -2.81 -41.81
CA VAL A 13 -1.34 -3.61 -40.71
C VAL A 13 -0.27 -3.91 -39.66
N LEU A 14 0.93 -4.33 -40.07
CA LEU A 14 2.05 -4.57 -39.16
C LEU A 14 2.44 -3.31 -38.38
N PHE A 15 2.48 -2.16 -39.05
CA PHE A 15 2.78 -0.86 -38.43
C PHE A 15 1.71 -0.45 -37.41
N LEU A 16 0.42 -0.66 -37.72
CA LEU A 16 -0.68 -0.40 -36.79
C LEU A 16 -0.59 -1.29 -35.55
N PHE A 17 -0.26 -2.58 -35.70
CA PHE A 17 -0.03 -3.47 -34.55
C PHE A 17 1.17 -3.04 -33.70
N LEU A 18 2.27 -2.65 -34.35
CA LEU A 18 3.48 -2.15 -33.68
C LEU A 18 3.23 -0.84 -32.92
N LEU A 19 2.29 0.00 -33.36
CA LEU A 19 1.91 1.22 -32.64
C LEU A 19 0.87 0.97 -31.55
N ALA A 20 -0.11 0.10 -31.80
CA ALA A 20 -1.24 -0.10 -30.91
C ALA A 20 -0.81 -0.69 -29.56
N ILE A 21 0.10 -1.67 -29.56
CA ILE A 21 0.53 -2.36 -28.34
C ILE A 21 1.29 -1.39 -27.40
N PRO A 22 2.36 -0.69 -27.81
CA PRO A 22 3.04 0.29 -26.95
C PRO A 22 2.11 1.42 -26.51
N SER A 23 1.22 1.90 -27.40
CA SER A 23 0.25 2.95 -27.07
C SER A 23 -0.71 2.52 -25.96
N TYR A 24 -1.18 1.26 -26.00
CA TYR A 24 -2.02 0.70 -24.95
C TYR A 24 -1.30 0.65 -23.60
N PHE A 25 -0.06 0.18 -23.57
CA PHE A 25 0.75 0.15 -22.34
C PHE A 25 1.02 1.56 -21.81
N ALA A 26 1.38 2.50 -22.68
CA ALA A 26 1.61 3.89 -22.31
C ALA A 26 0.35 4.54 -21.74
N TYR A 27 -0.80 4.36 -22.41
CA TYR A 27 -2.10 4.87 -21.95
C TYR A 27 -2.50 4.29 -20.59
N ASN A 28 -2.38 2.97 -20.41
CA ASN A 28 -2.73 2.33 -19.14
C ASN A 28 -1.81 2.79 -17.99
N HIS A 29 -0.51 2.93 -18.26
CA HIS A 29 0.44 3.43 -17.28
C HIS A 29 0.13 4.88 -16.89
N PHE A 30 -0.12 5.76 -17.87
CA PHE A 30 -0.48 7.14 -17.65
C PHE A 30 -1.75 7.26 -16.82
N ARG A 31 -2.81 6.52 -17.18
CA ARG A 31 -4.08 6.52 -16.45
C ARG A 31 -3.91 6.10 -14.99
N GLN A 32 -3.15 5.04 -14.71
CA GLN A 32 -2.94 4.61 -13.32
C GLN A 32 -2.07 5.57 -12.52
N SER A 33 -1.06 6.19 -13.16
CA SER A 33 -0.25 7.21 -12.50
C SER A 33 -1.09 8.44 -12.17
N SER A 34 -1.99 8.85 -13.08
CA SER A 34 -2.92 9.95 -12.85
C SER A 34 -3.95 9.63 -11.77
N THR A 35 -4.50 8.41 -11.72
CA THR A 35 -5.47 8.05 -10.66
C THR A 35 -4.81 8.03 -9.28
N LEU A 36 -3.58 7.50 -9.17
CA LEU A 36 -2.84 7.54 -7.92
C LEU A 36 -2.55 8.99 -7.49
N LYS A 37 -2.14 9.85 -8.44
CA LYS A 37 -1.87 11.26 -8.14
C LYS A 37 -3.13 11.97 -7.63
N GLU A 38 -4.25 11.76 -8.31
CA GLU A 38 -5.55 12.31 -7.93
C GLU A 38 -5.98 11.82 -6.53
N ALA A 39 -5.77 10.54 -6.22
CA ALA A 39 -6.06 9.99 -4.90
C ALA A 39 -5.24 10.67 -3.79
N PHE A 40 -3.95 10.93 -4.03
CA PHE A 40 -3.13 11.72 -3.10
C PHE A 40 -3.66 13.15 -2.94
N GLU A 41 -3.96 13.84 -4.05
CA GLU A 41 -4.42 15.23 -4.04
C GLU A 41 -5.77 15.40 -3.33
N LYS A 42 -6.64 14.37 -3.38
CA LYS A 42 -7.91 14.32 -2.67
C LYS A 42 -7.82 13.77 -1.24
N ASN A 43 -6.61 13.41 -0.79
CA ASN A 43 -6.39 12.75 0.50
C ASN A 43 -7.19 11.43 0.66
N GLU A 44 -7.36 10.68 -0.42
CA GLU A 44 -8.02 9.38 -0.45
C GLU A 44 -7.05 8.28 0.00
N ARG A 45 -6.66 8.29 1.28
CA ARG A 45 -5.60 7.45 1.86
C ARG A 45 -5.76 5.95 1.57
N ILE A 46 -6.98 5.41 1.64
CA ILE A 46 -7.24 3.99 1.37
C ILE A 46 -6.99 3.67 -0.12
N GLU A 47 -7.41 4.55 -1.02
CA GLU A 47 -7.18 4.37 -2.46
C GLU A 47 -5.70 4.47 -2.80
N VAL A 48 -4.97 5.38 -2.14
CA VAL A 48 -3.51 5.46 -2.23
C VAL A 48 -2.86 4.14 -1.80
N LEU A 49 -3.19 3.63 -0.61
CA LEU A 49 -2.66 2.35 -0.12
C LEU A 49 -3.03 1.19 -1.07
N HIS A 50 -4.27 1.16 -1.55
CA HIS A 50 -4.74 0.17 -2.50
C HIS A 50 -3.87 0.18 -3.77
N HIS A 51 -3.69 1.34 -4.39
CA HIS A 51 -2.88 1.47 -5.61
C HIS A 51 -1.40 1.15 -5.38
N LEU A 52 -0.82 1.57 -4.26
CA LEU A 52 0.57 1.29 -3.93
C LEU A 52 0.81 -0.22 -3.71
N MET A 53 -0.16 -0.92 -3.10
CA MET A 53 0.03 -2.29 -2.64
C MET A 53 -0.64 -3.37 -3.50
N ALA A 54 -1.50 -3.00 -4.46
CA ALA A 54 -2.23 -3.96 -5.31
C ALA A 54 -1.33 -4.76 -6.28
N SER A 55 -0.06 -4.38 -6.44
CA SER A 55 0.93 -5.12 -7.24
C SER A 55 2.35 -4.66 -6.90
N GLY A 56 3.36 -5.33 -7.45
CA GLY A 56 4.76 -4.89 -7.35
C GLY A 56 5.13 -3.63 -8.16
N LYS A 57 4.17 -2.98 -8.83
CA LYS A 57 4.45 -1.83 -9.71
C LYS A 57 5.22 -0.70 -9.01
N TYR A 58 4.82 -0.35 -7.79
CA TYR A 58 5.42 0.74 -7.01
C TYR A 58 6.47 0.24 -6.01
N ALA A 59 6.86 -1.04 -6.06
CA ALA A 59 7.80 -1.62 -5.11
C ALA A 59 9.15 -0.88 -5.08
N SER A 60 9.67 -0.50 -6.27
CA SER A 60 10.90 0.28 -6.35
C SER A 60 10.76 1.66 -5.72
N ASP A 61 9.64 2.35 -5.94
CA ASP A 61 9.40 3.69 -5.41
C ASP A 61 9.22 3.67 -3.89
N ILE A 62 8.52 2.67 -3.37
CA ILE A 62 8.34 2.45 -1.93
C ILE A 62 9.69 2.21 -1.24
N ARG A 63 10.56 1.38 -1.83
CA ARG A 63 11.92 1.17 -1.32
C ARG A 63 12.78 2.43 -1.42
N LYS A 64 12.65 3.19 -2.52
CA LYS A 64 13.35 4.48 -2.69
C LYS A 64 12.91 5.51 -1.65
N ALA A 65 11.63 5.49 -1.26
CA ALA A 65 11.11 6.29 -0.16
C ALA A 65 11.58 5.80 1.22
N GLY A 66 12.29 4.68 1.30
CA GLY A 66 12.88 4.14 2.52
C GLY A 66 11.93 3.28 3.35
N TYR A 67 10.87 2.74 2.73
CA TYR A 67 9.95 1.81 3.38
C TYR A 67 10.29 0.36 3.04
N THR A 68 10.01 -0.53 3.99
CA THR A 68 10.30 -1.96 3.85
C THR A 68 9.09 -2.67 3.26
N ILE A 69 9.34 -3.55 2.29
CA ILE A 69 8.34 -4.39 1.63
C ILE A 69 8.96 -5.76 1.31
N PRO A 70 8.16 -6.80 1.04
CA PRO A 70 8.68 -8.11 0.69
C PRO A 70 9.56 -8.07 -0.56
N SER A 71 10.32 -9.16 -0.77
CA SER A 71 11.09 -9.34 -2.00
C SER A 71 10.18 -9.37 -3.23
N ASP A 72 10.71 -9.00 -4.40
CA ASP A 72 9.95 -9.04 -5.66
C ASP A 72 9.45 -10.46 -6.00
N GLY A 73 10.18 -11.49 -5.54
CA GLY A 73 9.77 -12.89 -5.64
C GLY A 73 8.49 -13.18 -4.84
N ALA A 74 8.44 -12.71 -3.58
CA ALA A 74 7.26 -12.86 -2.74
C ALA A 74 6.06 -12.06 -3.31
N ILE A 75 6.28 -10.79 -3.69
CA ILE A 75 5.23 -9.95 -4.28
C ILE A 75 4.65 -10.58 -5.55
N ARG A 76 5.47 -11.24 -6.37
CA ARG A 76 4.99 -11.94 -7.58
C ARG A 76 4.15 -13.18 -7.26
N LEU A 77 4.46 -13.87 -6.16
CA LEU A 77 3.68 -15.03 -5.71
C LEU A 77 2.35 -14.60 -5.10
N ASP A 78 2.36 -13.57 -4.26
CA ASP A 78 1.17 -13.10 -3.53
C ASP A 78 0.29 -12.18 -4.38
N GLY A 79 0.85 -11.58 -5.43
CA GLY A 79 0.18 -10.63 -6.31
C GLY A 79 0.02 -9.23 -5.71
N VAL A 80 0.39 -9.03 -4.45
CA VAL A 80 0.24 -7.79 -3.69
C VAL A 80 1.50 -7.53 -2.86
N ILE A 81 1.66 -6.30 -2.39
CA ILE A 81 2.63 -5.95 -1.35
C ILE A 81 1.97 -6.22 0.00
N TYR A 82 2.44 -7.25 0.71
CA TYR A 82 1.98 -7.53 2.06
C TYR A 82 3.10 -8.13 2.92
N PRO A 83 3.42 -7.54 4.09
CA PRO A 83 2.98 -6.21 4.55
C PRO A 83 3.73 -5.06 3.85
N LEU A 84 3.18 -3.84 3.92
CA LEU A 84 4.00 -2.63 3.79
C LEU A 84 4.45 -2.23 5.19
N GLU A 85 5.76 -2.03 5.38
CA GLU A 85 6.34 -1.76 6.69
C GLU A 85 6.88 -0.32 6.80
N ILE A 86 6.45 0.40 7.84
CA ILE A 86 6.92 1.74 8.21
C ILE A 86 7.77 1.60 9.45
N GLU A 87 9.09 1.79 9.31
CA GLU A 87 10.08 1.64 10.38
C GLU A 87 10.15 2.87 11.32
N GLY A 88 8.99 3.42 11.68
CA GLY A 88 8.86 4.55 12.60
C GLY A 88 9.01 4.14 14.07
N GLU A 89 8.31 4.84 14.95
CA GLU A 89 8.29 4.53 16.39
C GLU A 89 7.68 3.15 16.65
N LEU A 90 6.60 2.83 15.94
CA LEU A 90 5.80 1.64 16.18
C LEU A 90 6.13 0.46 15.26
N HIS A 91 6.96 0.63 14.25
CA HIS A 91 7.26 -0.41 13.24
C HIS A 91 5.98 -1.00 12.61
N LEU A 92 5.16 -0.13 12.01
CA LEU A 92 3.83 -0.50 11.51
C LEU A 92 3.92 -1.50 10.35
N LYS A 93 3.03 -2.49 10.35
CA LYS A 93 2.81 -3.42 9.24
C LYS A 93 1.40 -3.25 8.71
N ILE A 94 1.27 -2.70 7.52
CA ILE A 94 -0.02 -2.40 6.89
C ILE A 94 -0.43 -3.54 5.96
N SER A 95 -1.70 -3.95 6.05
CA SER A 95 -2.34 -4.88 5.13
C SER A 95 -2.85 -4.16 3.88
N PRO A 96 -2.74 -4.74 2.67
CA PRO A 96 -3.26 -4.11 1.46
C PRO A 96 -4.78 -3.98 1.56
N PRO A 97 -5.34 -2.76 1.51
CA PRO A 97 -6.79 -2.61 1.44
C PRO A 97 -7.29 -3.13 0.08
N LYS A 98 -8.50 -3.71 0.12
CA LYS A 98 -9.22 -4.04 -1.11
C LYS A 98 -9.64 -2.76 -1.81
N LYS A 99 -9.89 -2.88 -3.11
CA LYS A 99 -10.50 -1.80 -3.88
C LYS A 99 -11.84 -1.40 -3.25
N ASP A 100 -12.12 -0.11 -3.16
CA ASP A 100 -13.36 0.43 -2.58
C ASP A 100 -13.59 0.07 -1.10
N ALA A 101 -12.53 -0.35 -0.38
CA ALA A 101 -12.61 -0.62 1.04
C ALA A 101 -12.92 0.67 1.83
N LYS A 102 -13.64 0.51 2.94
CA LYS A 102 -13.98 1.62 3.86
C LYS A 102 -12.97 1.77 4.98
N ASP A 103 -12.14 0.75 5.15
CA ASP A 103 -11.18 0.60 6.22
C ASP A 103 -9.93 -0.15 5.73
N PHE A 104 -8.90 -0.14 6.55
CA PHE A 104 -7.72 -0.96 6.37
C PHE A 104 -7.17 -1.40 7.74
N GLN A 105 -6.42 -2.49 7.72
CA GLN A 105 -5.85 -3.08 8.92
C GLN A 105 -4.35 -2.86 8.98
N LEU A 106 -3.85 -2.63 10.19
CA LEU A 106 -2.43 -2.57 10.49
C LEU A 106 -2.12 -3.27 11.80
N PHE A 107 -0.86 -3.68 11.92
CA PHE A 107 -0.34 -4.39 13.08
C PHE A 107 0.98 -3.79 13.52
N PHE A 108 1.24 -3.84 14.82
CA PHE A 108 2.54 -3.53 15.38
C PHE A 108 2.72 -4.22 16.73
N ILE A 109 3.94 -4.15 17.25
CA ILE A 109 4.27 -4.70 18.56
C ILE A 109 4.91 -3.59 19.38
N THR A 110 4.39 -3.38 20.59
CA THR A 110 4.91 -2.40 21.54
C THR A 110 5.01 -3.01 22.95
N GLN A 111 5.48 -2.24 23.92
CA GLN A 111 5.52 -2.61 25.33
C GLN A 111 4.44 -1.82 26.08
N ILE A 112 3.52 -2.52 26.73
CA ILE A 112 2.47 -1.91 27.57
C ILE A 112 2.50 -2.64 28.90
N ASN A 113 2.61 -1.90 30.01
CA ASN A 113 2.76 -2.47 31.36
C ASN A 113 3.91 -3.51 31.44
N GLU A 114 5.06 -3.16 30.86
CA GLU A 114 6.27 -4.02 30.84
C GLU A 114 6.09 -5.37 30.10
N LYS A 115 5.00 -5.51 29.33
CA LYS A 115 4.71 -6.71 28.54
C LYS A 115 4.65 -6.40 27.05
N GLN A 116 5.27 -7.28 26.26
CA GLN A 116 5.18 -7.24 24.81
C GLN A 116 3.71 -7.43 24.40
N THR A 117 3.17 -6.44 23.70
CA THR A 117 1.78 -6.38 23.29
C THR A 117 1.70 -6.35 21.78
N HIS A 118 1.01 -7.32 21.21
CA HIS A 118 0.64 -7.31 19.80
C HIS A 118 -0.63 -6.48 19.64
N VAL A 119 -0.57 -5.48 18.78
CA VAL A 119 -1.67 -4.56 18.50
C VAL A 119 -2.17 -4.77 17.08
N ALA A 120 -3.48 -4.80 16.92
CA ALA A 120 -4.15 -4.78 15.62
C ALA A 120 -5.16 -3.64 15.61
N PHE A 121 -5.01 -2.68 14.70
CA PHE A 121 -5.96 -1.59 14.48
C PHE A 121 -6.67 -1.75 13.15
N ILE A 122 -7.95 -1.39 13.14
CA ILE A 122 -8.75 -1.18 11.94
C ILE A 122 -9.10 0.30 11.88
N LEU A 123 -8.65 0.99 10.84
CA LEU A 123 -8.84 2.43 10.69
C LEU A 123 -9.73 2.76 9.50
N ASP A 124 -10.55 3.81 9.63
CA ASP A 124 -11.32 4.37 8.52
C ASP A 124 -10.46 5.24 7.59
N LYS A 125 -11.07 5.79 6.54
CA LYS A 125 -10.41 6.70 5.57
C LYS A 125 -9.80 7.98 6.19
N ASN A 126 -10.32 8.41 7.34
CA ASN A 126 -9.85 9.58 8.07
C ASN A 126 -8.83 9.21 9.16
N LEU A 127 -8.42 7.93 9.22
CA LEU A 127 -7.57 7.36 10.25
C LEU A 127 -8.22 7.33 11.65
N ASN A 128 -9.56 7.35 11.72
CA ASN A 128 -10.26 7.09 12.97
C ASN A 128 -10.25 5.61 13.27
N LEU A 129 -10.08 5.27 14.55
CA LEU A 129 -10.14 3.90 15.03
C LEU A 129 -11.58 3.36 14.93
N ILE A 130 -11.76 2.29 14.16
CA ILE A 130 -13.02 1.53 14.07
C ILE A 130 -13.01 0.40 15.12
N ASP A 131 -11.90 -0.31 15.19
CA ASP A 131 -11.72 -1.44 16.09
C ASP A 131 -10.23 -1.62 16.44
N SER A 132 -9.98 -2.19 17.61
CA SER A 132 -8.65 -2.45 18.15
C SER A 132 -8.62 -3.76 18.92
N SER A 133 -7.54 -4.52 18.76
CA SER A 133 -7.28 -5.71 19.56
C SER A 133 -5.87 -5.69 20.12
N TYR A 134 -5.75 -6.03 21.40
CA TYR A 134 -4.49 -6.09 22.13
C TYR A 134 -4.31 -7.50 22.65
N SER A 135 -3.13 -8.06 22.45
CA SER A 135 -2.82 -9.38 23.01
C SER A 135 -1.42 -9.46 23.57
N GLN A 136 -1.31 -10.10 24.73
CA GLN A 136 -0.07 -10.31 25.47
C GLN A 136 0.11 -11.80 25.74
N GLN A 137 1.35 -12.20 26.00
CA GLN A 137 1.63 -13.54 26.51
C GLN A 137 1.39 -13.56 28.03
N ASN A 138 0.62 -14.55 28.48
CA ASN A 138 0.44 -14.80 29.91
C ASN A 138 1.58 -15.65 30.49
N ASP A 139 1.57 -15.82 31.81
CA ASP A 139 2.64 -16.51 32.55
C ASP A 139 2.80 -17.98 32.14
N ASN A 140 1.76 -18.57 31.53
CA ASN A 140 1.77 -19.93 30.98
C ASN A 140 2.24 -19.99 29.51
N GLY A 141 2.71 -18.88 28.95
CA GLY A 141 3.20 -18.78 27.57
C GLY A 141 2.09 -18.68 26.50
N LYS A 142 0.82 -18.60 26.89
CA LYS A 142 -0.32 -18.51 25.95
C LYS A 142 -0.64 -17.04 25.62
N ARG A 143 -0.98 -16.75 24.36
CA ARG A 143 -1.48 -15.42 23.95
C ARG A 143 -2.95 -15.25 24.34
N GLU A 144 -3.26 -14.15 25.00
CA GLU A 144 -4.63 -13.79 25.39
C GLU A 144 -4.93 -12.33 25.05
N ILE A 145 -6.21 -12.03 24.84
CA ILE A 145 -6.67 -10.66 24.62
C ILE A 145 -6.66 -9.94 25.97
N VAL A 146 -6.12 -8.72 25.97
CA VAL A 146 -6.07 -7.84 27.14
C VAL A 146 -6.76 -6.52 26.84
N SER A 147 -7.16 -5.81 27.88
CA SER A 147 -7.57 -4.42 27.79
C SER A 147 -6.41 -3.52 28.17
N ILE A 148 -6.28 -2.38 27.50
CA ILE A 148 -5.28 -1.35 27.83
C ILE A 148 -5.99 -0.07 28.29
N PRO A 149 -5.30 0.82 29.02
CA PRO A 149 -5.85 2.12 29.38
C PRO A 149 -6.19 2.96 28.15
N GLN A 150 -7.28 3.73 28.18
CA GLN A 150 -7.68 4.60 27.07
C GLN A 150 -6.57 5.60 26.68
N ALA A 151 -5.87 6.17 27.66
CA ALA A 151 -4.78 7.10 27.39
C ALA A 151 -3.64 6.47 26.56
N GLU A 152 -3.44 5.16 26.73
CA GLU A 152 -2.44 4.39 25.97
C GLU A 152 -2.93 4.16 24.53
N GLU A 153 -4.18 3.76 24.36
CA GLU A 153 -4.81 3.62 23.03
C GLU A 153 -4.78 4.96 22.26
N ASP A 154 -5.13 6.06 22.92
CA ASP A 154 -5.10 7.40 22.34
C ASP A 154 -3.68 7.83 21.94
N TYR A 155 -2.66 7.45 22.73
CA TYR A 155 -1.26 7.67 22.36
C TYR A 155 -0.87 6.86 21.12
N LEU A 156 -1.12 5.56 21.14
CA LEU A 156 -0.81 4.68 20.02
C LEU A 156 -1.50 5.11 18.73
N LEU A 157 -2.79 5.48 18.79
CA LEU A 157 -3.54 5.97 17.65
C LEU A 157 -2.92 7.25 17.06
N ARG A 158 -2.49 8.20 17.91
CA ARG A 158 -1.83 9.42 17.45
C ARG A 158 -0.48 9.15 16.78
N SER A 159 0.33 8.23 17.33
CA SER A 159 1.59 7.83 16.70
C SER A 159 1.36 7.14 15.36
N VAL A 160 0.39 6.22 15.28
CA VAL A 160 -0.01 5.57 14.02
C VAL A 160 -0.45 6.60 12.98
N GLN A 161 -1.31 7.55 13.36
CA GLN A 161 -1.79 8.61 12.47
C GLN A 161 -0.63 9.46 11.93
N SER A 162 0.31 9.86 12.80
CA SER A 162 1.48 10.64 12.40
C SER A 162 2.37 9.89 11.42
N GLU A 163 2.67 8.62 11.69
CA GLU A 163 3.52 7.81 10.81
C GLU A 163 2.87 7.57 9.43
N ILE A 164 1.55 7.37 9.39
CA ILE A 164 0.81 7.23 8.12
C ILE A 164 0.80 8.55 7.36
N ASP A 165 0.60 9.69 8.02
CA ASP A 165 0.60 10.99 7.35
C ASP A 165 1.99 11.33 6.77
N ASP A 166 3.06 11.04 7.51
CA ASP A 166 4.43 11.16 7.01
C ASP A 166 4.70 10.22 5.83
N PHE A 167 4.17 8.98 5.90
CA PHE A 167 4.21 8.05 4.79
C PHE A 167 3.55 8.62 3.53
N MET A 168 2.33 9.13 3.65
CA MET A 168 1.59 9.70 2.51
C MET A 168 2.36 10.85 1.87
N LYS A 169 2.87 11.78 2.69
CA LYS A 169 3.64 12.93 2.23
C LYS A 169 4.93 12.51 1.50
N LYS A 170 5.68 11.56 2.08
CA LYS A 170 6.95 11.10 1.49
C LYS A 170 6.74 10.31 0.21
N MET A 171 5.70 9.49 0.14
CA MET A 171 5.35 8.77 -1.09
C MET A 171 4.93 9.71 -2.20
N TYR A 172 4.11 10.73 -1.90
CA TYR A 172 3.77 11.75 -2.89
C TYR A 172 5.02 12.46 -3.44
N GLN A 173 5.91 12.92 -2.55
CA GLN A 173 7.16 13.56 -2.95
C GLN A 173 8.06 12.63 -3.78
N THR A 174 8.11 11.34 -3.46
CA THR A 174 8.94 10.36 -4.19
C THR A 174 8.43 10.11 -5.61
N LEU A 175 7.11 10.10 -5.79
CA LEU A 175 6.46 9.79 -7.06
C LEU A 175 6.29 11.02 -7.96
N TYR A 176 6.10 12.21 -7.40
CA TYR A 176 5.65 13.39 -8.13
C TYR A 176 6.42 14.68 -7.84
N GLY A 177 7.34 14.66 -6.87
CA GLY A 177 8.12 15.82 -6.47
C GLY A 177 9.51 15.91 -7.07
#